data_AF-A0A0B6ZHQ9-F1
#
_entry.id   AF-A0A0B6ZHQ9-F1
#
_cell.length_a   1.000
_cell.length_b   1.000
_cell.length_c   1.000
_cell.angle_alpha   90.00
_cell.angle_beta   90.00
_cell.angle_gamma   90.00
#
_symmetry.space_group_name_H-M   'P 1'
#
loop_
_entity.id
_entity.type
_entity.pdbx_description
1 polymer ?
#
loop_
_entity_poly.entity_id
_entity_poly.type
_entity_poly.pdbx_seq_one_letter_code
_entity_poly.pdbx_strand_id
1 'polypeptide(L)'
;QNDDEGLLKSLRVSGVAGELDRVEELTVKFSEHQEQLEEVCKLFRHMASTEPLIIAAEHNESFLHNLGPLILFAAHTLAQHPDSKIARENLEVFSDAWESQINDLSILVKEV
;
A
#
# COMPACT_ATOMS: atom_id res chain seq x y z
N GLN A 1 5.44 0.76 -15.26
CA GLN A 1 4.19 1.25 -14.65
C GLN A 1 4.18 0.62 -13.27
N ASN A 2 4.05 1.40 -12.19
CA ASN A 2 4.14 0.85 -10.84
C ASN A 2 2.87 0.04 -10.57
N ASP A 3 3.01 -1.27 -10.33
CA ASP A 3 1.85 -2.18 -10.22
C ASP A 3 0.91 -1.75 -9.09
N ASP A 4 1.48 -1.15 -8.03
CA ASP A 4 0.79 -0.49 -6.92
C ASP A 4 -0.19 0.61 -7.35
N GLU A 5 0.27 1.52 -8.21
CA GLU A 5 -0.51 2.68 -8.66
C GLU A 5 -1.76 2.21 -9.44
N GLY A 6 -1.60 1.16 -10.26
CA GLY A 6 -2.69 0.53 -11.00
C GLY A 6 -3.72 -0.13 -10.08
N LEU A 7 -3.26 -0.81 -9.03
CA LEU A 7 -4.10 -1.50 -8.07
C LEU A 7 -4.88 -0.52 -7.19
N LEU A 8 -4.21 0.50 -6.63
CA LEU A 8 -4.84 1.58 -5.86
C LEU A 8 -5.88 2.35 -6.69
N LYS A 9 -5.55 2.67 -7.94
CA LYS A 9 -6.51 3.29 -8.86
C LYS A 9 -7.74 2.41 -9.07
N SER A 10 -7.56 1.11 -9.23
CA SER A 10 -8.66 0.16 -9.42
C SER A 10 -9.52 0.04 -8.16
N LEU A 11 -8.92 0.04 -6.96
CA LEU A 11 -9.64 0.06 -5.68
C LEU A 11 -10.50 1.32 -5.55
N ARG A 12 -9.94 2.50 -5.85
CA ARG A 12 -10.69 3.77 -5.82
C ARG A 12 -11.88 3.77 -6.79
N VAL A 13 -11.67 3.33 -8.03
CA VAL A 13 -12.73 3.26 -9.04
C VAL A 13 -13.84 2.32 -8.61
N SER A 14 -13.50 1.11 -8.17
CA SER A 14 -14.47 0.09 -7.75
C SER A 14 -15.20 0.53 -6.47
N GLY A 15 -14.50 1.19 -5.53
CA GLY A 15 -15.08 1.77 -4.33
C GLY A 15 -16.11 2.86 -4.63
N VAL A 16 -15.80 3.80 -5.53
CA VAL A 16 -16.76 4.85 -5.97
C VAL A 16 -17.96 4.24 -6.71
N ALA A 17 -17.76 3.12 -7.41
CA ALA A 17 -18.84 2.40 -8.08
C ALA A 17 -19.69 1.54 -7.11
N GLY A 18 -19.28 1.37 -5.86
CA GLY A 18 -19.97 0.51 -4.88
C GLY A 18 -19.85 -0.98 -5.17
N GLU A 19 -18.84 -1.40 -5.93
CA GLU A 19 -18.64 -2.78 -6.37
C GLU A 19 -17.97 -3.64 -5.29
N LEU A 20 -18.73 -4.06 -4.28
CA LEU A 20 -18.20 -4.79 -3.10
C LEU A 20 -17.40 -6.04 -3.48
N ASP A 21 -17.93 -6.90 -4.35
CA ASP A 21 -17.25 -8.14 -4.78
C ASP A 21 -15.92 -7.84 -5.49
N ARG A 22 -15.88 -6.75 -6.28
CA ARG A 22 -14.67 -6.34 -6.99
C ARG A 22 -13.65 -5.75 -6.03
N VAL A 23 -14.10 -4.97 -5.05
CA VAL A 23 -13.22 -4.45 -4.00
C VAL A 23 -12.60 -5.58 -3.20
N GLU A 24 -13.37 -6.61 -2.82
CA GLU A 24 -12.85 -7.82 -2.15
C GLU A 24 -11.76 -8.52 -2.97
N GLU A 25 -11.97 -8.72 -4.27
CA GLU A 25 -10.95 -9.34 -5.13
C GLU A 25 -9.67 -8.48 -5.20
N LEU A 26 -9.81 -7.16 -5.25
CA LEU A 26 -8.68 -6.24 -5.33
C LEU A 26 -7.95 -6.11 -3.98
N THR A 27 -8.65 -6.17 -2.85
CA THR A 27 -8.06 -6.11 -1.51
C THR A 27 -7.22 -7.36 -1.22
N VAL A 28 -7.66 -8.55 -1.68
CA VAL A 28 -6.84 -9.77 -1.62
C VAL A 28 -5.54 -9.59 -2.40
N LYS A 29 -5.62 -9.14 -3.66
CA LYS A 29 -4.42 -8.89 -4.49
C LYS A 29 -3.48 -7.85 -3.87
N PHE A 30 -4.05 -6.83 -3.24
CA PHE A 30 -3.28 -5.80 -2.57
C PHE A 30 -2.54 -6.37 -1.36
N SER A 31 -3.20 -7.20 -0.56
CA SER A 31 -2.56 -7.89 0.58
C SER A 31 -1.42 -8.80 0.13
N GLU A 32 -1.61 -9.56 -0.95
CA GLU A 32 -0.53 -10.41 -1.51
C GLU A 32 0.67 -9.58 -1.98
N HIS A 33 0.42 -8.43 -2.60
CA HIS A 33 1.49 -7.52 -3.04
C HIS A 33 2.19 -6.84 -1.86
N GLN A 34 1.43 -6.42 -0.85
CA GLN A 34 1.99 -5.90 0.41
C GLN A 34 2.95 -6.92 1.04
N GLU A 35 2.55 -8.18 1.16
CA GLU A 35 3.40 -9.25 1.71
C GLU A 35 4.70 -9.40 0.91
N GLN A 36 4.64 -9.31 -0.42
CA GLN A 36 5.83 -9.36 -1.27
C GLN A 36 6.79 -8.18 -1.00
N LEU A 37 6.26 -6.98 -0.81
CA LEU A 37 7.06 -5.80 -0.48
C LEU A 37 7.69 -5.90 0.92
N GLU A 38 6.96 -6.45 1.90
CA GLU A 38 7.51 -6.76 3.22
C GLU A 38 8.70 -7.73 3.12
N GLU A 39 8.59 -8.78 2.30
CA GLU A 39 9.71 -9.70 2.04
C GLU A 39 10.90 -8.99 1.36
N VAL A 40 10.64 -8.07 0.43
CA VAL A 40 11.70 -7.23 -0.18
C VAL A 40 12.42 -6.38 0.88
N CYS A 41 11.70 -5.76 1.81
CA CYS A 41 12.31 -5.02 2.92
C CYS A 41 13.18 -5.93 3.80
N LYS A 42 12.72 -7.15 4.10
CA LYS A 42 13.52 -8.13 4.85
C LYS A 42 14.82 -8.48 4.12
N LEU A 43 14.77 -8.66 2.80
CA LEU A 43 15.96 -8.91 1.98
C LEU A 43 16.93 -7.72 2.01
N PHE A 44 16.44 -6.49 1.88
CA PHE A 44 17.28 -5.29 1.98
C PHE A 44 17.97 -5.16 3.33
N ARG A 45 17.27 -5.47 4.42
CA ARG A 45 17.88 -5.51 5.76
C ARG A 45 19.07 -6.48 5.81
N HIS A 46 18.98 -7.64 5.13
CA HIS A 46 20.08 -8.61 5.08
C HIS A 46 21.24 -8.20 4.17
N MET A 47 20.96 -7.41 3.13
CA MET A 47 21.96 -6.96 2.15
C MET A 47 22.62 -5.62 2.53
N ALA A 48 21.96 -4.82 3.37
CA ALA A 48 22.41 -3.50 3.77
C ALA A 48 23.81 -3.55 4.42
N SER A 49 24.69 -2.68 3.94
CA SER A 49 26.09 -2.59 4.39
C SER A 49 26.30 -1.64 5.58
N THR A 50 25.27 -0.87 5.95
CA THR A 50 25.34 0.13 7.01
C THR A 50 24.09 0.08 7.91
N GLU A 51 24.28 0.44 9.18
CA GLU A 51 23.20 0.50 10.18
C GLU A 51 22.02 1.42 9.77
N PRO A 52 22.24 2.63 9.20
CA PRO A 52 21.14 3.46 8.73
C PRO A 52 20.25 2.79 7.68
N LEU A 53 20.84 2.04 6.75
CA LEU A 53 20.08 1.32 5.71
C LEU A 53 19.27 0.15 6.30
N ILE A 54 19.82 -0.54 7.32
CA ILE A 54 19.11 -1.57 8.08
C ILE A 54 17.88 -0.96 8.76
N ILE A 55 18.06 0.16 9.49
CA ILE A 55 16.97 0.85 10.17
C ILE A 55 15.90 1.34 9.17
N ALA A 56 16.32 1.86 8.02
CA ALA A 56 15.40 2.30 6.98
C ALA A 56 14.58 1.12 6.43
N ALA A 57 15.20 -0.03 6.17
CA ALA A 57 14.52 -1.23 5.71
C ALA A 57 13.49 -1.74 6.75
N GLU A 58 13.85 -1.78 8.04
CA GLU A 58 12.94 -2.15 9.13
C GLU A 58 11.75 -1.18 9.27
N HIS A 59 12.01 0.12 9.14
CA HIS A 59 10.97 1.14 9.17
C HIS A 59 9.98 0.98 8.01
N ASN A 60 10.50 0.76 6.79
CA ASN A 60 9.67 0.52 5.61
C ASN A 60 8.79 -0.73 5.77
N GLU A 61 9.38 -1.85 6.22
CA GLU A 61 8.64 -3.09 6.50
C GLU A 61 7.49 -2.84 7.47
N SER A 62 7.79 -2.23 8.63
CA SER A 62 6.80 -1.98 9.67
C SER A 62 5.71 -1.01 9.19
N PHE A 63 6.06 0.00 8.40
CA PHE A 63 5.10 0.96 7.90
C PHE A 63 4.14 0.32 6.89
N LEU A 64 4.66 -0.46 5.92
CA LEU A 64 3.83 -1.19 4.95
C LEU A 64 2.87 -2.15 5.66
N HIS A 65 3.37 -2.89 6.64
CA HIS A 65 2.58 -3.83 7.45
C HIS A 65 1.38 -3.17 8.13
N ASN A 66 1.58 -1.97 8.68
CA ASN A 66 0.53 -1.25 9.40
C ASN A 66 -0.39 -0.45 8.48
N LEU A 67 0.14 0.10 7.38
CA LEU A 67 -0.62 0.95 6.45
C LEU A 67 -1.53 0.12 5.55
N GLY A 68 -1.06 -1.01 5.03
CA GLY A 68 -1.80 -1.81 4.06
C GLY A 68 -3.22 -2.18 4.51
N PRO A 69 -3.43 -2.72 5.73
CA PRO A 69 -4.78 -2.99 6.24
C PRO A 69 -5.71 -1.77 6.28
N LEU A 70 -5.18 -0.56 6.52
CA LEU A 70 -5.98 0.67 6.55
C LEU A 70 -6.52 1.01 5.16
N ILE A 71 -5.76 0.72 4.09
CA ILE A 71 -6.21 0.89 2.70
C ILE A 71 -7.34 -0.08 2.40
N LEU A 72 -7.24 -1.34 2.84
CA LEU A 72 -8.30 -2.34 2.66
C LEU A 72 -9.60 -1.87 3.33
N PHE A 73 -9.52 -1.46 4.61
CA PHE A 73 -10.68 -0.95 5.33
C PHE A 73 -11.27 0.31 4.71
N ALA A 74 -10.44 1.23 4.23
CA ALA A 74 -10.89 2.45 3.55
C ALA A 74 -11.61 2.13 2.23
N ALA A 75 -11.09 1.17 1.45
CA ALA A 75 -11.70 0.72 0.20
C ALA A 75 -13.07 0.08 0.44
N HIS A 76 -13.17 -0.83 1.43
CA HIS A 76 -14.46 -1.42 1.82
C HIS A 76 -15.45 -0.37 2.33
N THR A 77 -15.00 0.55 3.17
CA THR A 77 -15.85 1.64 3.69
C THR A 77 -16.39 2.51 2.56
N LEU A 78 -15.55 2.85 1.57
CA LEU A 78 -15.98 3.60 0.40
C LEU A 78 -16.98 2.80 -0.45
N ALA A 79 -16.74 1.51 -0.67
CA ALA A 79 -17.67 0.66 -1.43
C ALA A 79 -19.04 0.49 -0.75
N GLN A 80 -19.08 0.51 0.58
CA GLN A 80 -20.33 0.51 1.37
C GLN A 80 -21.04 1.87 1.34
N HIS A 81 -20.29 2.96 1.13
CA HIS A 81 -20.79 4.34 1.15
C HIS A 81 -20.24 5.15 -0.03
N PRO A 82 -20.57 4.81 -1.30
CA PRO A 82 -19.90 5.35 -2.49
C PRO A 82 -20.07 6.87 -2.67
N ASP A 83 -21.19 7.43 -2.18
CA ASP A 83 -21.47 8.87 -2.22
C ASP A 83 -20.75 9.66 -1.10
N SER A 84 -20.13 8.99 -0.13
CA SER A 84 -19.46 9.64 0.98
C SER A 84 -18.16 10.30 0.53
N LYS A 85 -18.15 11.64 0.55
CA LYS A 85 -16.92 12.43 0.29
C LYS A 85 -15.82 12.10 1.30
N ILE A 86 -16.18 11.90 2.57
CA ILE A 86 -15.22 11.58 3.64
C ILE A 86 -14.59 10.20 3.41
N ALA A 87 -15.37 9.20 3.02
CA ALA A 87 -14.82 7.86 2.74
C ALA A 87 -13.85 7.88 1.55
N ARG A 88 -14.13 8.73 0.56
CA ARG A 88 -13.28 8.91 -0.63
C ARG A 88 -11.96 9.59 -0.27
N GLU A 89 -12.03 10.70 0.45
CA GLU A 89 -10.84 11.42 0.95
C GLU A 89 -10.00 10.52 1.86
N ASN A 90 -10.64 9.70 2.69
CA ASN A 90 -9.95 8.74 3.56
C ASN A 90 -9.13 7.72 2.75
N LEU A 91 -9.70 7.13 1.69
CA LEU A 91 -8.97 6.21 0.82
C LEU A 91 -7.86 6.92 0.04
N GLU A 92 -8.06 8.16 -0.39
CA GLU A 92 -7.06 8.98 -1.07
C GLU A 92 -5.85 9.23 -0.18
N VAL A 93 -6.06 9.67 1.07
CA VAL A 93 -4.97 9.92 2.04
C VAL A 93 -4.12 8.66 2.28
N PHE A 94 -4.75 7.49 2.45
CA PHE A 94 -3.99 6.25 2.61
C PHE A 94 -3.30 5.80 1.33
N SER A 95 -3.87 6.08 0.15
CA SER A 95 -3.21 5.82 -1.14
C SER A 95 -1.95 6.66 -1.30
N ASP A 96 -2.02 7.96 -0.98
CA ASP A 96 -0.89 8.87 -1.09
C ASP A 96 0.24 8.47 -0.12
N ALA A 97 -0.11 8.06 1.10
CA ALA A 97 0.84 7.53 2.08
C ALA A 97 1.54 6.27 1.57
N TRP A 98 0.82 5.38 0.89
CA TRP A 98 1.39 4.18 0.28
C TRP A 98 2.34 4.52 -0.85
N GLU A 99 1.92 5.37 -1.78
CA GLU A 99 2.74 5.81 -2.91
C GLU A 99 4.04 6.47 -2.45
N SER A 100 3.97 7.30 -1.38
CA SER A 100 5.17 7.86 -0.74
C SER A 100 6.09 6.76 -0.19
N GLN A 101 5.54 5.75 0.48
CA GLN A 101 6.33 4.66 1.02
C GLN A 101 7.00 3.81 -0.07
N ILE A 102 6.31 3.53 -1.17
CA ILE A 102 6.87 2.80 -2.32
C ILE A 102 8.01 3.59 -2.96
N ASN A 103 7.89 4.91 -3.00
CA ASN A 103 8.97 5.77 -3.48
C ASN A 103 10.20 5.72 -2.54
N ASP A 104 10.00 5.75 -1.23
CA ASP A 104 11.09 5.63 -0.26
C ASP A 104 11.78 4.27 -0.37
N LEU A 105 11.02 3.18 -0.55
CA LEU A 105 11.57 1.86 -0.81
C LEU A 105 12.36 1.82 -2.13
N SER A 106 11.86 2.49 -3.18
CA SER A 106 12.55 2.59 -4.48
C SER A 106 13.87 3.36 -4.40
N ILE A 107 14.00 4.30 -3.46
CA ILE A 107 15.25 4.99 -3.16
C ILE A 107 16.18 4.03 -2.42
N LEU A 108 15.67 3.35 -1.38
CA LEU A 108 16.44 2.39 -0.60
C LEU A 108 17.07 1.28 -1.47
N VAL A 109 16.35 0.77 -2.47
CA VAL A 109 16.86 -0.22 -3.45
C VAL A 109 18.16 0.23 -4.12
N LYS A 110 18.33 1.54 -4.34
CA LYS A 110 19.51 2.09 -5.04
C LYS A 110 20.71 2.29 -4.12
N GLU A 111 20.48 2.28 -2.81
CA GLU A 111 21.50 2.55 -1.79
C GLU A 111 22.01 1.27 -1.10
N VAL A 112 21.24 0.19 -1.17
CA VAL A 112 21.62 -1.17 -0.72
C VAL A 112 22.45 -1.88 -1.79
#